data_AF-A0A9D6F1F9-F1
#
_entry.id   AF-A0A9D6F1F9-F1
#
_cell.length_a   1.000
_cell.length_b   1.000
_cell.length_c   1.000
_cell.angle_alpha   90.00
_cell.angle_beta   90.00
_cell.angle_gamma   90.00
#
_symmetry.space_group_name_H-M   'P 1'
#
loop_
_entity.id
_entity.type
_entity.pdbx_description
1 polymer ?
#
loop_
_entity_poly.entity_id
_entity_poly.type
_entity_poly.pdbx_seq_one_letter_code
_entity_poly.pdbx_strand_id
1 'polypeptide(L)' 'MDRPYHHEACDGCPEKLVCRCLHVTESQVIRMIERLELRTVRDLRQYTGAGDGCTCCHAQLEEYLEKFGCAAVESIAIG' A
#
# COMPACT_ATOMS: atom_id res chain seq x y z
N MET A 1 11.61 -1.64 -35.14
CA MET A 1 10.96 -1.08 -33.94
C MET A 1 10.58 -2.25 -33.03
N ASP A 2 11.57 -2.87 -32.41
CA ASP A 2 11.38 -3.90 -31.38
C ASP A 2 12.42 -3.62 -30.32
N ARG A 3 12.10 -2.70 -29.40
CA ARG A 3 12.91 -2.44 -28.23
C ARG A 3 12.15 -3.06 -27.07
N PRO A 4 12.44 -4.32 -26.67
CA PRO A 4 11.77 -4.93 -25.53
C PRO A 4 12.14 -4.12 -24.29
N TYR A 5 11.15 -3.43 -23.76
CA TYR A 5 11.21 -2.63 -22.54
C TYR A 5 11.12 -3.56 -21.30
N HIS A 6 11.92 -4.63 -21.24
CA HIS A 6 12.06 -5.41 -20.01
C HIS A 6 13.05 -4.71 -19.09
N HIS A 7 12.56 -3.65 -18.47
CA HIS A 7 13.11 -3.14 -17.22
C HIS A 7 12.19 -3.63 -16.11
N GLU A 8 12.47 -4.81 -15.58
CA GLU A 8 11.77 -5.29 -14.40
C GLU A 8 12.78 -5.89 -13.44
N ALA A 9 13.05 -5.07 -12.41
CA ALA A 9 13.58 -5.34 -11.09
C ALA A 9 14.46 -6.59 -10.91
N CYS A 10 15.64 -6.38 -10.33
CA CYS A 10 16.52 -7.43 -9.80
C CYS A 10 15.74 -8.64 -9.25
N ASP A 11 15.85 -9.73 -10.00
CA ASP A 11 15.41 -11.09 -9.72
C ASP A 11 16.04 -11.55 -8.39
N GLY A 12 15.27 -11.50 -7.28
CA GLY A 12 15.76 -12.00 -6.00
C GLY A 12 14.97 -11.61 -4.75
N CYS A 13 14.16 -10.55 -4.78
CA CYS A 13 13.29 -10.20 -3.65
C CYS A 13 11.84 -10.08 -4.15
N PRO A 14 10.93 -11.01 -3.78
CA PRO A 14 9.52 -10.87 -4.12
C PRO A 14 8.93 -9.74 -3.28
N GLU A 15 8.90 -8.53 -3.84
CA GLU A 15 8.15 -7.42 -3.25
C GLU A 15 6.66 -7.78 -3.25
N LYS A 16 6.09 -7.87 -2.04
CA LYS A 16 4.73 -8.35 -1.83
C LYS A 16 3.73 -7.41 -2.51
N LEU A 17 3.02 -7.91 -3.51
CA LEU A 17 1.96 -7.15 -4.19
C LEU A 17 0.70 -7.10 -3.32
N VAL A 18 0.25 -5.87 -3.03
CA VAL A 18 -1.00 -5.60 -2.29
C VAL A 18 -2.15 -5.48 -3.27
N CYS A 19 -1.99 -4.72 -4.36
CA CYS A 19 -2.98 -4.62 -5.43
C CYS A 19 -2.45 -5.28 -6.70
N ARG A 20 -2.93 -6.49 -7.00
CA ARG A 20 -2.55 -7.21 -8.24
C ARG A 20 -3.06 -6.56 -9.52
N CYS A 21 -4.22 -5.87 -9.47
CA CYS A 21 -4.78 -5.24 -10.67
C CYS A 21 -3.95 -4.05 -11.15
N LEU A 22 -3.38 -3.29 -10.21
CA LEU A 22 -2.66 -2.05 -10.49
C LEU A 22 -1.17 -2.16 -10.16
N HIS A 23 -0.70 -3.38 -9.88
CA HIS A 23 0.68 -3.70 -9.52
C HIS A 23 1.25 -2.82 -8.39
N VAL A 24 0.44 -2.55 -7.36
CA VAL A 24 0.87 -1.77 -6.20
C VAL A 24 1.49 -2.69 -5.17
N THR A 25 2.70 -2.36 -4.72
CA THR A 25 3.47 -3.16 -3.74
C THR A 25 3.26 -2.69 -2.31
N GLU A 26 3.50 -3.58 -1.36
CA GLU A 26 3.44 -3.29 0.09
C GLU A 26 4.36 -2.13 0.46
N SER A 27 5.58 -2.11 -0.05
CA SER A 27 6.55 -1.05 0.23
C SER A 27 6.06 0.31 -0.29
N GLN A 28 5.34 0.36 -1.41
CA GLN A 28 4.73 1.60 -1.89
C GLN A 28 3.62 2.08 -0.96
N VAL A 29 2.74 1.16 -0.53
CA VAL A 29 1.65 1.47 0.40
C VAL A 29 2.19 2.02 1.72
N ILE A 30 3.11 1.29 2.36
CA ILE A 30 3.70 1.68 3.66
C ILE A 30 4.38 3.05 3.54
N ARG A 31 5.22 3.26 2.53
CA ARG A 31 5.88 4.55 2.34
C ARG A 31 4.91 5.71 2.16
N MET A 32 3.77 5.51 1.50
CA MET A 32 2.77 6.56 1.35
C MET A 32 2.02 6.83 2.64
N ILE A 33 1.67 5.78 3.40
CA ILE A 33 1.04 5.92 4.72
C ILE A 33 1.95 6.73 5.65
N GLU A 34 3.23 6.39 5.73
CA GLU A 34 4.19 7.09 6.60
C GLU A 34 4.49 8.51 6.13
N ARG A 35 4.65 8.72 4.82
CA ARG A 35 5.07 10.02 4.26
C ARG A 35 3.94 11.06 4.24
N LEU A 36 2.71 10.61 4.01
CA LEU A 36 1.54 11.49 3.89
C LEU A 36 0.56 11.35 5.07
N GLU A 37 0.92 10.54 6.06
CA GLU A 37 0.10 10.25 7.26
C GLU A 37 -1.32 9.81 6.91
N LEU A 38 -1.44 8.96 5.89
CA LEU A 38 -2.74 8.52 5.39
C LEU A 38 -3.45 7.68 6.45
N ARG A 39 -4.75 7.97 6.66
CA ARG A 39 -5.58 7.26 7.66
C ARG A 39 -6.77 6.53 7.06
N THR A 40 -7.02 6.68 5.76
CA THR A 40 -8.19 6.07 5.11
C THR A 40 -7.81 5.38 3.81
N VAL A 41 -8.54 4.30 3.49
CA VAL A 41 -8.38 3.56 2.23
C VAL A 41 -8.67 4.47 1.04
N ARG A 42 -9.57 5.44 1.21
CA ARG A 42 -9.89 6.42 0.17
C ARG A 42 -8.67 7.30 -0.14
N ASP A 43 -7.99 7.82 0.87
CA ASP A 43 -6.79 8.63 0.66
C ASP A 43 -5.68 7.77 0.06
N LEU A 44 -5.47 6.55 0.58
CA LEU A 44 -4.52 5.60 -0.01
C LEU A 44 -4.79 5.34 -1.49
N ARG A 45 -6.06 5.14 -1.88
CA ARG A 45 -6.47 4.99 -3.28
C ARG A 45 -6.16 6.23 -4.10
N GLN A 46 -6.45 7.41 -3.58
CA GLN A 46 -6.18 8.66 -4.28
C GLN A 46 -4.68 8.86 -4.57
N TYR A 47 -3.79 8.42 -3.67
CA TYR A 47 -2.35 8.58 -3.82
C TYR A 47 -1.63 7.40 -4.50
N THR A 48 -2.11 6.17 -4.31
CA THR A 48 -1.46 4.94 -4.84
C THR A 48 -2.22 4.28 -5.98
N GLY A 49 -3.50 4.63 -6.19
CA GLY A 49 -4.43 3.93 -7.06
C GLY A 49 -4.93 2.58 -6.52
N ALA A 50 -4.33 2.03 -5.45
CA ALA A 50 -4.58 0.66 -5.00
C ALA A 50 -6.04 0.40 -4.66
N GLY A 51 -6.76 -0.34 -5.50
CA GLY A 51 -8.16 -0.69 -5.25
C GLY A 51 -9.18 0.13 -6.02
N ASP A 52 -8.79 0.87 -7.07
CA ASP A 52 -9.73 1.48 -8.03
C ASP A 52 -10.37 0.45 -8.99
N GLY A 53 -9.80 -0.75 -9.08
CA GLY A 53 -10.30 -1.86 -9.90
C GLY A 53 -11.23 -2.80 -9.13
N CYS A 54 -10.79 -4.04 -8.90
CA CYS A 54 -11.60 -5.11 -8.30
C CYS A 54 -11.91 -4.97 -6.80
N THR A 55 -11.36 -3.94 -6.14
CA THR A 55 -11.46 -3.67 -4.70
C THR A 55 -11.02 -4.81 -3.74
N CYS A 56 -10.53 -5.95 -4.23
CA CYS A 56 -10.15 -7.09 -3.39
C CYS A 56 -9.00 -6.78 -2.40
N CYS A 57 -8.20 -5.76 -2.67
CA CYS A 57 -7.10 -5.35 -1.80
C CYS A 57 -7.54 -4.43 -0.65
N HIS A 58 -8.82 -4.00 -0.59
CA HIS A 58 -9.28 -3.01 0.40
C HIS A 58 -9.08 -3.51 1.83
N ALA A 59 -9.48 -4.74 2.14
CA ALA A 59 -9.29 -5.32 3.48
C ALA A 59 -7.81 -5.31 3.90
N GLN A 60 -6.90 -5.61 2.98
CA GLN A 60 -5.47 -5.60 3.27
C GLN A 60 -4.93 -4.17 3.43
N LEU A 61 -5.45 -3.20 2.67
CA LEU A 61 -5.11 -1.77 2.84
C LEU A 61 -5.58 -1.23 4.19
N GLU A 62 -6.74 -1.67 4.68
CA GLU A 62 -7.23 -1.35 6.03
C GLU A 62 -6.25 -1.86 7.09
N GLU A 63 -5.82 -3.12 7.00
CA GLU A 63 -4.81 -3.66 7.92
C GLU A 63 -3.50 -2.86 7.90
N TYR A 64 -3.04 -2.39 6.74
CA TYR A 64 -1.84 -1.56 6.66
C TYR A 64 -2.05 -0.18 7.29
N LEU A 65 -3.22 0.43 7.13
CA LEU A 65 -3.55 1.68 7.80
C LEU A 65 -3.64 1.53 9.31
N GLU A 66 -4.12 0.39 9.81
CA GLU A 66 -4.13 0.12 11.25
C GLU A 66 -2.72 -0.14 11.80
N LYS A 67 -1.87 -0.85 11.03
CA LYS A 67 -0.50 -1.18 11.45
C LYS A 67 0.48 -0.02 11.34
N PHE A 68 0.37 0.78 10.29
CA PHE A 68 1.35 1.82 9.92
C PHE A 68 0.77 3.23 9.94
N GLY A 69 -0.56 3.37 9.86
CA GLY A 69 -1.19 4.66 10.06
C GLY A 69 -0.92 5.11 11.48
N CYS A 70 -0.63 6.41 11.65
CA CYS A 70 -0.43 7.01 12.96
C CYS A 70 -1.75 6.98 13.74
N ALA A 71 -2.07 5.84 14.33
CA ALA A 71 -3.17 5.67 15.26
C ALA A 71 -2.77 6.39 16.54
N ALA A 72 -3.22 7.64 16.68
CA ALA A 72 -3.39 8.29 17.97
C ALA A 72 -4.55 7.64 18.77
N VAL A 73 -4.61 6.31 18.79
CA VAL A 73 -5.42 5.44 19.65
C VAL A 73 -4.51 4.24 19.94
N GLU A 74 -3.87 4.04 21.09
CA GLU A 74 -4.17 4.47 22.44
C GLU A 74 -2.91 4.20 23.29
N SER A 75 -2.23 5.25 23.76
CA SER A 75 -1.24 5.13 24.85
C SER A 75 -1.94 5.04 26.22
N ILE A 76 -3.12 4.41 26.32
CA ILE A 76 -3.93 4.49 27.54
C ILE A 76 -4.55 3.13 27.88
N ALA A 77 -3.69 2.15 28.17
CA ALA A 77 -4.00 1.19 29.22
C ALA A 77 -3.48 1.76 30.54
N ILE A 78 -4.28 2.62 31.18
CA ILE A 78 -4.12 3.03 32.58
C ILE A 78 -4.86 1.98 33.43
N GLY A 79 -4.20 1.39 34.43
CA GLY A 79 -4.84 0.65 35.52
C GLY A 79 -4.13 -0.65 35.89
#